data_AF-A0A365XTM0-F1
#
_entry.id   AF-A0A365XTM0-F1
#
_cell.length_a   1.000
_cell.length_b   1.000
_cell.length_c   1.000
_cell.angle_alpha   90.00
_cell.angle_beta   90.00
_cell.angle_gamma   90.00
#
_symmetry.space_group_name_H-M   'P 1'
#
loop_
_entity.id
_entity.type
_entity.pdbx_description
1 polymer ?
#
loop_
_entity_poly.entity_id
_entity_poly.type
_entity_poly.pdbx_seq_one_letter_code
_entity_poly.pdbx_strand_id
1 'polypeptide(L)'
;MLMDLRKKITAFLIPVILLAACNFGNKKPGNKQPGVNAAHTDSGLAKKAVDMPALSTEAYVSAIVSKRKAIAAQLPGINAETAAKLYRSLALYVDTALIGISANEAKWLDEYVSYYSEAKKAVVPPANVQQRIQLLATAEIEPWGIGEGYTELRTVPSFYTHLFKSSLPADYSMFLQLKADEDTVLYSADAGLAVPFNLVGKRALNWEKFLDTHPNSIFVAEARELHERYCYDYLFGQDNTPSFDHRDNLGSLYPENKAEYLSFIQQYGDTKTGRLVKQFLDKLSTAKEYDELWRYMRTAIGMAYSGELSLLPVQTDFLAGNIQSLTKRVYDTVSTEIGIEGGTAEKIVRKLDSILYFQQDNNTYCVAIFTNRGKSGGAPISGWVDVWAFKKTDGHWQTAAYLLNAGGGGMYGNSGSFDKLIRMGTHTIGIVVSGGITHMGSSVSWDDVIAFQGEKLFPVLDIVTQNAYDAGSGLQKCSNNKWILQHSGQQENYDLVIFPGSCIGGNTPMDRITVPYKKGHYDIPTAFQDRGL
;
A
#
# COMPACT_ATOMS: atom_id res chain seq x y z
N MET A 1 -30.57 29.72 -23.00
CA MET A 1 -31.39 29.28 -24.15
C MET A 1 -30.86 27.90 -24.55
N LEU A 2 -31.28 26.88 -23.80
CA LEU A 2 -32.28 25.87 -24.22
C LEU A 2 -31.81 25.00 -25.40
N MET A 3 -31.49 23.75 -25.03
CA MET A 3 -31.77 22.49 -25.74
C MET A 3 -30.84 22.01 -26.88
N ASP A 4 -30.17 20.90 -26.53
CA ASP A 4 -30.23 19.58 -27.18
C ASP A 4 -28.99 19.11 -27.98
N LEU A 5 -28.20 18.22 -27.36
CA LEU A 5 -27.91 16.92 -27.99
C LEU A 5 -27.42 15.90 -26.94
N ARG A 6 -28.38 15.12 -26.42
CA ARG A 6 -28.10 13.86 -25.73
C ARG A 6 -27.52 12.82 -26.70
N LYS A 7 -26.40 12.17 -26.37
CA LYS A 7 -26.22 10.71 -26.55
C LYS A 7 -24.92 10.19 -25.90
N LYS A 8 -25.12 9.24 -24.97
CA LYS A 8 -24.24 8.14 -24.54
C LYS A 8 -23.04 8.47 -23.63
N ILE A 9 -23.31 8.55 -22.34
CA ILE A 9 -22.37 8.13 -21.30
C ILE A 9 -23.07 7.02 -20.50
N THR A 10 -22.47 5.83 -20.52
CA THR A 10 -22.93 4.65 -19.79
C THR A 10 -22.48 4.82 -18.34
N ALA A 11 -23.39 5.29 -17.48
CA ALA A 11 -23.16 5.36 -16.03
C ALA A 11 -23.16 3.94 -15.44
N PHE A 12 -22.06 3.56 -14.80
CA PHE A 12 -21.99 2.35 -13.97
C PHE A 12 -22.79 2.60 -12.68
N LEU A 13 -24.01 2.05 -12.64
CA LEU A 13 -24.86 2.04 -11.46
C LEU A 13 -24.35 0.96 -10.48
N ILE A 14 -23.96 1.39 -9.29
CA ILE A 14 -23.71 0.55 -8.12
C ILE A 14 -25.06 -0.04 -7.67
N PRO A 15 -25.23 -1.37 -7.58
CA PRO A 15 -26.48 -1.93 -7.10
C PRO A 15 -26.57 -1.83 -5.58
N VAL A 16 -27.55 -1.05 -5.12
CA VAL A 16 -28.07 -1.05 -3.74
C VAL A 16 -28.74 -2.40 -3.49
N ILE A 17 -28.16 -3.24 -2.63
CA ILE A 17 -28.80 -4.46 -2.16
C ILE A 17 -29.64 -4.12 -0.92
N LEU A 18 -30.96 -4.17 -1.09
CA LEU A 18 -31.96 -4.14 -0.03
C LEU A 18 -31.86 -5.43 0.82
N LEU A 19 -31.47 -5.29 2.09
CA LEU A 19 -31.57 -6.37 3.07
C LEU A 19 -33.01 -6.50 3.55
N ALA A 20 -33.71 -7.52 3.07
CA ALA A 20 -34.97 -7.97 3.65
C ALA A 20 -34.67 -8.84 4.90
N ALA A 21 -35.11 -8.37 6.07
CA ALA A 21 -35.04 -9.11 7.31
C ALA A 21 -36.12 -10.21 7.34
N CYS A 22 -35.71 -11.47 7.47
CA CYS A 22 -36.60 -12.56 7.87
C CYS A 22 -36.22 -13.07 9.26
N ASN A 23 -37.12 -12.80 10.21
CA ASN A 23 -37.22 -13.41 11.53
C ASN A 23 -37.22 -14.94 11.45
N PHE A 24 -36.29 -15.61 12.15
CA PHE A 24 -36.53 -16.96 12.68
C PHE A 24 -35.88 -17.12 14.04
N GLY A 25 -36.66 -17.69 14.95
CA GLY A 25 -36.50 -17.60 16.40
C GLY A 25 -35.56 -18.63 17.04
N ASN A 26 -35.16 -18.26 18.25
CA ASN A 26 -34.68 -19.04 19.38
C ASN A 26 -34.58 -20.57 19.24
N LYS A 27 -33.39 -21.10 19.56
CA LYS A 27 -33.16 -22.10 20.63
C LYS A 27 -31.66 -22.38 20.87
N LYS A 28 -31.22 -22.26 22.13
CA LYS A 28 -30.04 -22.95 22.72
C LYS A 28 -30.48 -24.33 23.24
N PRO A 29 -29.62 -25.36 23.29
CA PRO A 29 -28.65 -25.62 24.39
C PRO A 29 -27.28 -26.11 23.85
N GLY A 30 -26.12 -26.09 24.50
CA GLY A 30 -25.72 -26.20 25.90
C GLY A 30 -24.90 -27.50 26.07
N ASN A 31 -23.55 -27.44 26.16
CA ASN A 31 -22.76 -28.38 26.98
C ASN A 31 -21.30 -27.95 27.25
N LYS A 32 -20.75 -28.49 28.33
CA LYS A 32 -19.58 -28.08 29.14
C LYS A 32 -18.19 -28.45 28.57
N GLN A 33 -17.18 -27.72 29.05
CA GLN A 33 -15.71 -27.83 28.87
C GLN A 33 -15.10 -29.20 29.28
N PRO A 34 -13.80 -29.44 29.02
CA PRO A 34 -12.80 -29.13 30.07
C PRO A 34 -11.51 -28.48 29.55
N GLY A 35 -10.87 -27.69 30.42
CA GLY A 35 -9.69 -26.89 30.13
C GLY A 35 -8.37 -27.65 30.08
N VAL A 36 -7.37 -26.99 29.50
CA VAL A 36 -5.95 -27.29 29.66
C VAL A 36 -5.25 -25.98 29.99
N ASN A 37 -4.70 -25.91 31.20
CA ASN A 37 -3.71 -24.92 31.58
C ASN A 37 -2.38 -25.32 30.94
N ALA A 38 -1.83 -24.45 30.10
CA ALA A 38 -0.40 -24.46 29.78
C ALA A 38 0.10 -23.02 29.85
N ALA A 39 0.80 -22.73 30.94
CA ALA A 39 1.58 -21.52 31.09
C ALA A 39 2.76 -21.59 30.10
N HIS A 40 2.80 -20.67 29.13
CA HIS A 40 4.01 -20.31 28.42
C HIS A 40 4.27 -18.82 28.60
N THR A 41 5.42 -18.53 29.17
CA THR A 41 6.04 -17.21 29.31
C THR A 41 6.22 -16.58 27.94
N ASP A 42 5.41 -15.57 27.65
CA ASP A 42 5.45 -14.82 26.39
C ASP A 42 6.52 -13.73 26.50
N SER A 43 7.62 -13.89 25.75
CA SER A 43 8.60 -12.84 25.50
C SER A 43 7.97 -11.79 24.61
N GLY A 44 7.76 -10.60 25.16
CA GLY A 44 7.01 -9.53 24.51
C GLY A 44 7.64 -9.05 23.20
N LEU A 45 7.03 -9.41 22.08
CA LEU A 45 7.03 -8.71 20.80
C LEU A 45 5.66 -8.96 20.13
N ALA A 46 5.05 -7.88 19.61
CA ALA A 46 3.72 -7.80 18.98
C ALA A 46 2.48 -8.10 19.87
N LYS A 47 2.02 -7.10 20.65
CA LYS A 47 0.67 -7.17 21.24
C LYS A 47 -0.40 -6.88 20.18
N LYS A 48 -1.37 -7.80 20.12
CA LYS A 48 -2.77 -7.74 19.64
C LYS A 48 -3.24 -6.42 19.03
N ALA A 49 -3.98 -6.54 17.93
CA ALA A 49 -4.90 -5.53 17.42
C ALA A 49 -5.56 -4.72 18.55
N VAL A 50 -5.50 -3.40 18.41
CA VAL A 50 -6.03 -2.45 19.40
C VAL A 50 -7.54 -2.55 19.40
N ASP A 51 -8.12 -3.12 20.45
CA ASP A 51 -9.55 -3.04 20.74
C ASP A 51 -9.83 -1.62 21.24
N MET A 52 -10.69 -0.87 20.55
CA MET A 52 -10.93 0.55 20.85
C MET A 52 -12.02 0.68 21.93
N PRO A 53 -11.71 1.11 23.16
CA PRO A 53 -12.76 1.41 24.12
C PRO A 53 -13.55 2.64 23.63
N ALA A 54 -14.87 2.57 23.61
CA ALA A 54 -15.73 3.71 23.31
C ALA A 54 -15.65 4.74 24.44
N LEU A 55 -14.91 5.84 24.23
CA LEU A 55 -14.75 6.94 25.18
C LEU A 55 -15.34 8.25 24.62
N SER A 56 -15.64 9.22 25.50
CA SER A 56 -16.02 10.56 25.07
C SER A 56 -14.82 11.32 24.51
N THR A 57 -15.06 12.35 23.69
CA THR A 57 -14.00 13.24 23.17
C THR A 57 -13.16 13.85 24.30
N GLU A 58 -13.80 14.30 25.39
CA GLU A 58 -13.11 14.88 26.55
C GLU A 58 -12.15 13.87 27.20
N ALA A 59 -12.57 12.60 27.29
CA ALA A 59 -11.74 11.55 27.84
C ALA A 59 -10.52 11.25 26.95
N TYR A 60 -10.70 11.19 25.62
CA TYR A 60 -9.57 11.03 24.69
C TYR A 60 -8.62 12.23 24.75
N VAL A 61 -9.14 13.45 24.68
CA VAL A 61 -8.35 14.70 24.77
C VAL A 61 -7.54 14.73 26.07
N SER A 62 -8.19 14.48 27.21
CA SER A 62 -7.52 14.44 28.52
C SER A 62 -6.41 13.39 28.57
N ALA A 63 -6.63 12.21 27.99
CA ALA A 63 -5.65 11.15 27.95
C ALA A 63 -4.46 11.46 27.03
N ILE A 64 -4.68 12.10 25.87
CA ILE A 64 -3.60 12.58 24.99
C ILE A 64 -2.73 13.61 25.74
N VAL A 65 -3.36 14.62 26.35
CA VAL A 65 -2.66 15.65 27.13
C VAL A 65 -1.85 15.03 28.28
N SER A 66 -2.46 14.12 29.03
CA SER A 66 -1.81 13.44 30.16
C SER A 66 -0.61 12.59 29.72
N LYS A 67 -0.74 11.84 28.62
CA LYS A 67 0.36 11.03 28.07
C LYS A 67 1.51 11.90 27.57
N ARG A 68 1.23 12.99 26.85
CA ARG A 68 2.26 13.93 26.40
C ARG A 68 3.02 14.53 27.57
N LYS A 69 2.32 14.96 28.62
CA LYS A 69 2.94 15.48 29.85
C LYS A 69 3.82 14.43 30.54
N ALA A 70 3.34 13.19 30.64
CA ALA A 70 4.10 12.09 31.23
C ALA A 70 5.36 11.74 30.42
N ILE A 71 5.28 11.78 29.08
CA ILE A 71 6.43 11.58 28.19
C ILE A 71 7.41 12.73 28.34
N ALA A 72 6.95 13.98 28.29
CA ALA A 72 7.81 15.16 28.44
C ALA A 72 8.64 15.12 29.73
N ALA A 73 8.08 14.62 30.84
CA ALA A 73 8.79 14.44 32.10
C ALA A 73 9.84 13.31 32.07
N GLN A 74 9.67 12.32 31.19
CA GLN A 74 10.60 11.19 31.03
C GLN A 74 11.72 11.47 30.02
N LEU A 75 11.55 12.41 29.08
CA LEU A 75 12.53 12.70 28.03
C LEU A 75 13.92 13.17 28.51
N PRO A 76 14.07 13.94 29.60
CA PRO A 76 15.38 14.36 30.05
C PRO A 76 16.27 13.17 30.47
N GLY A 77 17.42 13.01 29.81
CA GLY A 77 18.44 12.04 30.19
C GLY A 77 18.19 10.58 29.76
N ILE A 78 17.09 10.28 29.05
CA ILE A 78 16.89 8.94 28.48
C ILE A 78 17.65 8.79 27.16
N ASN A 79 17.98 7.55 26.80
CA ASN A 79 18.58 7.24 25.52
C ASN A 79 17.56 7.29 24.36
N ALA A 80 18.08 7.41 23.13
CA ALA A 80 17.27 7.54 21.93
C ALA A 80 16.37 6.33 21.65
N GLU A 81 16.78 5.12 22.01
CA GLU A 81 15.96 3.90 21.82
C GLU A 81 14.72 3.92 22.72
N THR A 82 14.89 4.34 23.98
CA THR A 82 13.78 4.52 24.92
C THR A 82 12.85 5.65 24.46
N ALA A 83 13.39 6.75 23.96
CA ALA A 83 12.59 7.83 23.37
C ALA A 83 11.76 7.33 22.17
N ALA A 84 12.35 6.52 21.29
CA ALA A 84 11.64 5.91 20.16
C ALA A 84 10.50 4.99 20.63
N LYS A 85 10.68 4.22 21.71
CA LYS A 85 9.61 3.40 22.31
C LYS A 85 8.46 4.27 22.85
N LEU A 86 8.77 5.40 23.50
CA LEU A 86 7.76 6.37 23.96
C LEU A 86 7.01 7.01 22.79
N TYR A 87 7.72 7.36 21.69
CA TYR A 87 7.09 7.87 20.46
C TYR A 87 6.11 6.85 19.89
N ARG A 88 6.52 5.60 19.67
CA ARG A 88 5.64 4.57 19.08
C ARG A 88 4.41 4.31 19.95
N SER A 89 4.59 4.29 21.27
CA SER A 89 3.46 4.16 22.20
C SER A 89 2.49 5.35 22.14
N LEU A 90 2.99 6.57 21.94
CA LEU A 90 2.15 7.76 21.81
C LEU A 90 1.45 7.78 20.46
N ALA A 91 2.19 7.53 19.37
CA ALA A 91 1.66 7.52 18.02
C ALA A 91 0.50 6.54 17.87
N LEU A 92 0.69 5.29 18.30
CA LEU A 92 -0.37 4.28 18.32
C LEU A 92 -1.62 4.73 19.08
N TYR A 93 -1.42 5.37 20.25
CA TYR A 93 -2.55 5.84 21.05
C TYR A 93 -3.29 7.00 20.39
N VAL A 94 -2.56 7.97 19.84
CA VAL A 94 -3.13 9.16 19.19
C VAL A 94 -3.89 8.76 17.93
N ASP A 95 -3.31 7.90 17.11
CA ASP A 95 -3.92 7.30 15.92
C ASP A 95 -5.28 6.65 16.26
N THR A 96 -5.31 5.89 17.34
CA THR A 96 -6.54 5.25 17.86
C THR A 96 -7.55 6.27 18.38
N ALA A 97 -7.07 7.24 19.17
CA ALA A 97 -7.92 8.27 19.75
C ALA A 97 -8.56 9.18 18.70
N LEU A 98 -7.86 9.49 17.61
CA LEU A 98 -8.39 10.31 16.53
C LEU A 98 -9.60 9.68 15.86
N ILE A 99 -9.65 8.35 15.69
CA ILE A 99 -10.86 7.69 15.16
C ILE A 99 -12.04 7.87 16.13
N GLY A 100 -11.82 7.58 17.41
CA GLY A 100 -12.87 7.72 18.43
C GLY A 100 -13.39 9.16 18.55
N ILE A 101 -12.49 10.14 18.48
CA ILE A 101 -12.86 11.56 18.45
C ILE A 101 -13.63 11.88 17.16
N SER A 102 -13.14 11.50 15.99
CA SER A 102 -13.81 11.76 14.72
C SER A 102 -15.22 11.16 14.68
N ALA A 103 -15.42 9.96 15.22
CA ALA A 103 -16.74 9.35 15.34
C ALA A 103 -17.68 10.16 16.27
N ASN A 104 -17.17 10.63 17.40
CA ASN A 104 -17.95 11.47 18.33
C ASN A 104 -18.28 12.85 17.75
N GLU A 105 -17.39 13.41 16.94
CA GLU A 105 -17.47 14.77 16.37
C GLU A 105 -18.05 14.82 14.94
N ALA A 106 -18.41 13.65 14.37
CA ALA A 106 -18.77 13.49 12.95
C ALA A 106 -19.78 14.52 12.45
N LYS A 107 -20.81 14.82 13.25
CA LYS A 107 -21.90 15.72 12.86
C LYS A 107 -21.41 17.11 12.43
N TRP A 108 -20.50 17.74 13.18
CA TRP A 108 -20.03 19.07 12.78
C TRP A 108 -18.86 19.01 11.81
N LEU A 109 -18.12 17.89 11.76
CA LEU A 109 -17.09 17.66 10.75
C LEU A 109 -17.69 17.65 9.34
N ASP A 110 -18.83 16.97 9.16
CA ASP A 110 -19.58 16.94 7.90
C ASP A 110 -20.06 18.33 7.46
N GLU A 111 -20.31 19.24 8.40
CA GLU A 111 -20.78 20.61 8.14
C GLU A 111 -19.63 21.64 8.06
N TYR A 112 -18.41 21.27 8.47
CA TYR A 112 -17.33 22.23 8.77
C TYR A 112 -16.99 23.15 7.59
N VAL A 113 -16.91 22.58 6.39
CA VAL A 113 -16.64 23.31 5.14
C VAL A 113 -17.73 24.33 4.81
N SER A 114 -18.97 24.08 5.22
CA SER A 114 -20.13 24.95 4.95
C SER A 114 -20.10 26.21 5.81
N TYR A 115 -19.23 26.26 6.83
CA TYR A 115 -18.99 27.45 7.63
C TYR A 115 -18.00 28.42 6.98
N TYR A 116 -17.53 28.16 5.76
CA TYR A 116 -16.67 29.10 5.03
C TYR A 116 -17.39 30.43 4.74
N SER A 117 -16.73 31.53 5.06
CA SER A 117 -17.21 32.89 4.78
C SER A 117 -16.36 33.53 3.70
N GLU A 118 -16.93 33.73 2.52
CA GLU A 118 -16.30 34.49 1.41
C GLU A 118 -15.80 35.87 1.86
N ALA A 119 -16.60 36.57 2.68
CA ALA A 119 -16.26 37.90 3.17
C ALA A 119 -15.01 37.90 4.07
N LYS A 120 -14.80 36.84 4.85
CA LYS A 120 -13.64 36.71 5.76
C LYS A 120 -12.51 35.86 5.18
N LYS A 121 -12.75 35.20 4.04
CA LYS A 121 -11.87 34.21 3.42
C LYS A 121 -11.39 33.14 4.41
N ALA A 122 -12.28 32.71 5.30
CA ALA A 122 -11.97 31.79 6.39
C ALA A 122 -13.21 31.00 6.81
N VAL A 123 -12.99 29.84 7.43
CA VAL A 123 -14.03 29.07 8.09
C VAL A 123 -14.42 29.77 9.39
N VAL A 124 -15.72 30.00 9.60
CA VAL A 124 -16.29 30.71 10.75
C VAL A 124 -17.38 29.84 11.40
N PRO A 125 -17.00 28.85 12.21
CA PRO A 125 -17.97 27.94 12.82
C PRO A 125 -18.88 28.65 13.83
N PRO A 126 -20.10 28.13 14.08
CA PRO A 126 -20.95 28.61 15.16
C PRO A 126 -20.32 28.36 16.54
N ALA A 127 -20.76 29.12 17.55
CA ALA A 127 -20.13 29.16 18.87
C ALA A 127 -19.98 27.77 19.54
N ASN A 128 -20.96 26.88 19.38
CA ASN A 128 -20.90 25.52 19.91
C ASN A 128 -19.79 24.69 19.24
N VAL A 129 -19.62 24.81 17.92
CA VAL A 129 -18.54 24.11 17.19
C VAL A 129 -17.18 24.72 17.53
N GLN A 130 -17.11 26.05 17.68
CA GLN A 130 -15.88 26.72 18.11
C GLN A 130 -15.41 26.24 19.50
N GLN A 131 -16.32 25.96 20.43
CA GLN A 131 -15.98 25.36 21.73
C GLN A 131 -15.42 23.94 21.58
N ARG A 132 -15.97 23.12 20.67
CA ARG A 132 -15.42 21.78 20.37
C ARG A 132 -14.01 21.87 19.79
N ILE A 133 -13.78 22.76 18.82
CA ILE A 133 -12.46 22.99 18.23
C ILE A 133 -11.46 23.48 19.28
N GLN A 134 -11.86 24.37 20.19
CA GLN A 134 -11.01 24.82 21.30
C GLN A 134 -10.64 23.67 22.25
N LEU A 135 -11.58 22.76 22.56
CA LEU A 135 -11.28 21.56 23.34
C LEU A 135 -10.23 20.69 22.63
N LEU A 136 -10.42 20.41 21.33
CA LEU A 136 -9.48 19.61 20.54
C LEU A 136 -8.09 20.26 20.46
N ALA A 137 -8.03 21.58 20.31
CA ALA A 137 -6.78 22.33 20.28
C ALA A 137 -5.95 22.20 21.57
N THR A 138 -6.58 21.93 22.73
CA THR A 138 -5.83 21.64 23.98
C THR A 138 -4.97 20.38 23.90
N ALA A 139 -5.36 19.44 23.02
CA ALA A 139 -4.59 18.24 22.70
C ALA A 139 -3.78 18.40 21.41
N GLU A 140 -3.63 19.62 20.86
CA GLU A 140 -2.97 19.88 19.58
C GLU A 140 -3.60 19.11 18.42
N ILE A 141 -4.93 19.00 18.42
CA ILE A 141 -5.74 18.44 17.34
C ILE A 141 -6.48 19.57 16.62
N GLU A 142 -6.52 19.51 15.29
CA GLU A 142 -7.17 20.51 14.45
C GLU A 142 -8.07 19.86 13.38
N PRO A 143 -9.16 20.52 12.98
CA PRO A 143 -9.90 20.17 11.77
C PRO A 143 -9.08 20.50 10.52
N TRP A 144 -9.10 19.61 9.54
CA TRP A 144 -8.36 19.70 8.30
C TRP A 144 -9.27 19.40 7.11
N GLY A 145 -9.59 20.43 6.33
CA GLY A 145 -10.39 20.26 5.11
C GLY A 145 -9.54 19.60 4.02
N ILE A 146 -9.95 18.43 3.55
CA ILE A 146 -9.16 17.60 2.61
C ILE A 146 -9.69 17.64 1.16
N GLY A 147 -10.71 18.44 0.88
CA GLY A 147 -11.35 18.56 -0.43
C GLY A 147 -12.76 17.96 -0.46
N GLU A 148 -13.51 18.23 -1.53
CA GLU A 148 -14.88 17.73 -1.78
C GLU A 148 -15.88 17.90 -0.62
N GLY A 149 -15.63 18.86 0.25
CA GLY A 149 -16.45 19.10 1.44
C GLY A 149 -16.16 18.19 2.64
N TYR A 150 -15.13 17.33 2.56
CA TYR A 150 -14.70 16.48 3.66
C TYR A 150 -13.72 17.21 4.59
N THR A 151 -13.88 16.95 5.89
CA THR A 151 -12.99 17.45 6.95
C THR A 151 -12.59 16.30 7.86
N GLU A 152 -11.29 16.16 8.09
CA GLU A 152 -10.73 15.20 9.02
C GLU A 152 -10.22 15.89 10.28
N LEU A 153 -10.02 15.12 11.35
CA LEU A 153 -9.25 15.56 12.50
C LEU A 153 -7.84 15.00 12.42
N ARG A 154 -6.84 15.86 12.62
CA ARG A 154 -5.44 15.47 12.65
C ARG A 154 -4.70 16.13 13.80
N THR A 155 -3.51 15.64 14.12
CA THR A 155 -2.58 16.40 14.96
C THR A 155 -2.00 17.58 14.18
N VAL A 156 -1.69 18.68 14.86
CA VAL A 156 -0.95 19.79 14.23
C VAL A 156 0.43 19.31 13.75
N PRO A 157 1.01 19.88 12.69
CA PRO A 157 2.25 19.34 12.10
C PRO A 157 3.42 19.20 13.07
N SER A 158 3.52 20.08 14.08
CA SER A 158 4.59 20.07 15.08
C SER A 158 4.38 19.12 16.26
N PHE A 159 3.28 18.36 16.30
CA PHE A 159 2.84 17.59 17.48
C PHE A 159 3.93 16.70 18.08
N TYR A 160 4.60 15.91 17.23
CA TYR A 160 5.69 15.03 17.66
C TYR A 160 7.02 15.75 17.77
N THR A 161 7.35 16.63 16.81
CA THR A 161 8.66 17.30 16.75
C THR A 161 8.87 18.24 17.94
N HIS A 162 7.84 18.96 18.39
CA HIS A 162 7.91 19.79 19.60
C HIS A 162 8.07 19.00 20.89
N LEU A 163 7.43 17.83 21.00
CA LEU A 163 7.50 17.00 22.19
C LEU A 163 8.88 16.35 22.31
N PHE A 164 9.33 15.67 21.26
CA PHE A 164 10.53 14.82 21.30
C PHE A 164 11.83 15.56 20.98
N LYS A 165 11.79 16.67 20.22
CA LYS A 165 12.96 17.49 19.87
C LYS A 165 14.15 16.62 19.38
N SER A 166 15.31 16.76 20.01
CA SER A 166 16.53 16.01 19.71
C SER A 166 16.67 14.70 20.50
N SER A 167 15.64 14.25 21.23
CA SER A 167 15.70 13.01 22.03
C SER A 167 15.57 11.75 21.19
N LEU A 168 15.10 11.85 19.95
CA LEU A 168 14.88 10.71 19.06
C LEU A 168 16.15 10.31 18.29
N PRO A 169 16.22 9.06 17.79
CA PRO A 169 17.23 8.67 16.83
C PRO A 169 17.17 9.54 15.55
N ALA A 170 18.30 9.65 14.84
CA ALA A 170 18.42 10.56 13.70
C ALA A 170 17.39 10.30 12.59
N ASP A 171 17.09 9.03 12.30
CA ASP A 171 16.09 8.63 11.32
C ASP A 171 14.67 9.04 11.75
N TYR A 172 14.31 8.83 13.01
CA TYR A 172 13.04 9.34 13.57
C TYR A 172 12.93 10.86 13.47
N SER A 173 13.96 11.59 13.89
CA SER A 173 13.96 13.05 13.83
C SER A 173 13.80 13.57 12.40
N MET A 174 14.54 12.99 11.44
CA MET A 174 14.45 13.40 10.04
C MET A 174 13.08 13.07 9.44
N PHE A 175 12.56 11.86 9.66
CA PHE A 175 11.26 11.44 9.16
C PHE A 175 10.12 12.34 9.65
N LEU A 176 10.08 12.57 10.97
CA LEU A 176 9.04 13.39 11.59
C LEU A 176 9.15 14.87 11.18
N GLN A 177 10.36 15.38 10.97
CA GLN A 177 10.55 16.74 10.49
C GLN A 177 10.05 16.88 9.05
N LEU A 178 10.35 15.93 8.16
CA LEU A 178 9.83 15.94 6.78
C LEU A 178 8.31 15.93 6.76
N LYS A 179 7.66 15.07 7.56
CA LYS A 179 6.20 15.06 7.71
C LYS A 179 5.68 16.40 8.25
N ALA A 180 6.28 16.93 9.31
CA ALA A 180 5.86 18.20 9.90
C ALA A 180 5.97 19.37 8.91
N ASP A 181 7.03 19.43 8.10
CA ASP A 181 7.23 20.48 7.10
C ASP A 181 6.20 20.36 5.96
N GLU A 182 5.95 19.14 5.48
CA GLU A 182 5.02 18.87 4.39
C GLU A 182 3.55 19.04 4.78
N ASP A 183 3.18 18.68 6.01
CA ASP A 183 1.79 18.68 6.50
C ASP A 183 1.30 20.09 6.86
N THR A 184 2.12 21.14 6.67
CA THR A 184 1.72 22.55 6.79
C THR A 184 0.76 23.00 5.68
N VAL A 185 0.71 22.27 4.57
CA VAL A 185 -0.13 22.59 3.40
C VAL A 185 -0.69 21.31 2.80
N LEU A 186 -1.94 21.38 2.34
CA LEU A 186 -2.56 20.29 1.60
C LEU A 186 -1.89 20.21 0.22
N TYR A 187 -1.22 19.09 -0.07
CA TYR A 187 -0.50 18.95 -1.34
C TYR A 187 -1.40 18.48 -2.49
N SER A 188 -2.46 17.76 -2.17
CA SER A 188 -3.40 17.18 -3.14
C SER A 188 -4.78 17.08 -2.51
N ALA A 189 -5.81 17.37 -3.31
CA ALA A 189 -7.22 17.28 -2.97
C ALA A 189 -8.01 17.01 -4.25
N ASP A 190 -9.05 16.18 -4.20
CA ASP A 190 -9.90 15.87 -5.37
C ASP A 190 -9.07 15.51 -6.61
N ALA A 191 -8.11 14.59 -6.48
CA ALA A 191 -7.19 14.19 -7.54
C ALA A 191 -6.53 15.37 -8.29
N GLY A 192 -6.29 16.49 -7.62
CA GLY A 192 -5.59 17.65 -8.12
C GLY A 192 -4.50 18.11 -7.16
N LEU A 193 -3.36 18.53 -7.70
CA LEU A 193 -2.27 19.11 -6.94
C LEU A 193 -2.67 20.49 -6.42
N ALA A 194 -2.63 20.67 -5.11
CA ALA A 194 -2.92 21.92 -4.41
C ALA A 194 -1.64 22.72 -4.08
N VAL A 195 -0.48 22.22 -4.51
CA VAL A 195 0.82 22.90 -4.40
C VAL A 195 1.47 23.06 -5.77
N PRO A 196 2.41 24.02 -5.93
CA PRO A 196 3.16 24.16 -7.17
C PRO A 196 3.90 22.88 -7.55
N PHE A 197 3.97 22.61 -8.86
CA PHE A 197 4.54 21.40 -9.42
C PHE A 197 6.01 21.15 -8.99
N ASN A 198 6.82 22.21 -8.93
CA ASN A 198 8.21 22.14 -8.48
C ASN A 198 8.35 21.72 -7.01
N LEU A 199 7.34 21.98 -6.16
CA LEU A 199 7.36 21.53 -4.77
C LEU A 199 7.20 20.01 -4.68
N VAL A 200 6.44 19.40 -5.58
CA VAL A 200 6.27 17.93 -5.64
C VAL A 200 7.63 17.26 -5.93
N GLY A 201 8.38 17.77 -6.91
CA GLY A 201 9.74 17.29 -7.19
C GLY A 201 10.71 17.48 -6.01
N LYS A 202 10.60 18.58 -5.27
CA LYS A 202 11.39 18.78 -4.03
C LYS A 202 11.03 17.80 -2.93
N ARG A 203 9.74 17.48 -2.76
CA ARG A 203 9.30 16.45 -1.81
C ARG A 203 9.90 15.09 -2.19
N ALA A 204 9.88 14.71 -3.48
CA ALA A 204 10.56 13.50 -3.95
C ALA A 204 12.05 13.49 -3.56
N LEU A 205 12.80 14.58 -3.77
CA LEU A 205 14.21 14.67 -3.35
C LEU A 205 14.42 14.53 -1.84
N ASN A 206 13.53 15.10 -1.03
CA ASN A 206 13.61 14.99 0.43
C ASN A 206 13.45 13.54 0.89
N TRP A 207 12.49 12.81 0.33
CA TRP A 207 12.27 11.40 0.64
C TRP A 207 13.37 10.50 0.08
N GLU A 208 13.93 10.82 -1.09
CA GLU A 208 15.13 10.15 -1.59
C GLU A 208 16.30 10.30 -0.61
N LYS A 209 16.55 11.54 -0.15
CA LYS A 209 17.62 11.80 0.81
C LYS A 209 17.45 10.97 2.08
N PHE A 210 16.22 10.87 2.61
CA PHE A 210 15.93 10.04 3.76
C PHE A 210 16.25 8.56 3.52
N LEU A 211 15.83 8.01 2.38
CA LEU A 211 16.05 6.61 2.01
C LEU A 211 17.55 6.31 1.86
N ASP A 212 18.32 7.27 1.33
CA ASP A 212 19.76 7.13 1.14
C ASP A 212 20.54 7.24 2.45
N THR A 213 20.12 8.11 3.37
CA THR A 213 20.81 8.30 4.65
C THR A 213 20.38 7.29 5.71
N HIS A 214 19.15 6.76 5.62
CA HIS A 214 18.55 5.88 6.62
C HIS A 214 17.91 4.61 6.01
N PRO A 215 18.64 3.80 5.21
CA PRO A 215 18.09 2.61 4.55
C PRO A 215 17.66 1.50 5.53
N ASN A 216 18.13 1.57 6.78
CA ASN A 216 17.79 0.64 7.86
C ASN A 216 16.70 1.17 8.81
N SER A 217 16.10 2.33 8.50
CA SER A 217 15.05 2.90 9.33
C SER A 217 13.81 2.01 9.37
N ILE A 218 13.08 2.08 10.48
CA ILE A 218 11.72 1.54 10.58
C ILE A 218 10.76 2.20 9.58
N PHE A 219 11.04 3.44 9.15
CA PHE A 219 10.19 4.20 8.24
C PHE A 219 10.53 4.00 6.76
N VAL A 220 11.51 3.15 6.43
CA VAL A 220 12.00 3.02 5.04
C VAL A 220 10.89 2.62 4.07
N ALA A 221 9.96 1.75 4.47
CA ALA A 221 8.84 1.35 3.63
C ALA A 221 7.85 2.50 3.37
N GLU A 222 7.56 3.31 4.40
CA GLU A 222 6.67 4.46 4.26
C GLU A 222 7.32 5.61 3.48
N ALA A 223 8.59 5.91 3.77
CA ALA A 223 9.37 6.89 3.03
C ALA A 223 9.47 6.52 1.54
N ARG A 224 9.56 5.22 1.24
CA ARG A 224 9.57 4.71 -0.13
C ARG A 224 8.23 4.94 -0.82
N GLU A 225 7.10 4.62 -0.19
CA GLU A 225 5.78 4.92 -0.76
C GLU A 225 5.57 6.41 -1.02
N LEU A 226 6.04 7.28 -0.11
CA LEU A 226 5.98 8.73 -0.30
C LEU A 226 6.86 9.18 -1.47
N HIS A 227 8.10 8.67 -1.55
CA HIS A 227 8.99 8.92 -2.70
C HIS A 227 8.35 8.49 -4.02
N GLU A 228 7.84 7.26 -4.08
CA GLU A 228 7.21 6.71 -5.27
C GLU A 228 6.00 7.55 -5.69
N ARG A 229 5.10 7.87 -4.74
CA ARG A 229 3.93 8.73 -5.00
C ARG A 229 4.31 10.09 -5.54
N TYR A 230 5.26 10.78 -4.89
CA TYR A 230 5.71 12.09 -5.37
C TYR A 230 6.40 12.00 -6.73
N CYS A 231 7.11 10.91 -7.04
CA CYS A 231 7.64 10.69 -8.38
C CYS A 231 6.52 10.55 -9.42
N TYR A 232 5.46 9.78 -9.14
CA TYR A 232 4.32 9.67 -10.06
C TYR A 232 3.63 11.02 -10.27
N ASP A 233 3.26 11.69 -9.18
CA ASP A 233 2.55 12.96 -9.22
C ASP A 233 3.40 14.03 -9.90
N TYR A 234 4.72 14.01 -9.71
CA TYR A 234 5.64 14.92 -10.37
C TYR A 234 5.85 14.62 -11.85
N LEU A 235 5.69 13.38 -12.33
CA LEU A 235 5.89 13.05 -13.75
C LEU A 235 4.59 13.14 -14.56
N PHE A 236 3.48 12.71 -13.96
CA PHE A 236 2.20 12.54 -14.65
C PHE A 236 1.13 13.53 -14.19
N GLY A 237 1.34 14.22 -13.07
CA GLY A 237 0.30 15.01 -12.43
C GLY A 237 -0.77 14.10 -11.84
N GLN A 238 -1.91 14.70 -11.50
CA GLN A 238 -3.10 13.98 -11.07
C GLN A 238 -4.24 14.21 -12.07
N ASP A 239 -5.43 13.63 -11.85
CA ASP A 239 -6.54 13.68 -12.82
C ASP A 239 -7.01 15.11 -13.11
N ASN A 240 -7.14 15.94 -12.09
CA ASN A 240 -7.60 17.33 -12.21
C ASN A 240 -6.44 18.34 -12.42
N THR A 241 -5.19 17.89 -12.32
CA THR A 241 -3.99 18.67 -12.64
C THR A 241 -2.98 17.80 -13.39
N PRO A 242 -3.31 17.33 -14.62
CA PRO A 242 -2.46 16.40 -15.35
C PRO A 242 -1.23 17.09 -15.91
N SER A 243 -0.14 16.34 -16.09
CA SER A 243 1.07 16.86 -16.77
C SER A 243 0.88 17.08 -18.27
N PHE A 244 -0.17 16.48 -18.84
CA PHE A 244 -0.52 16.49 -20.25
C PHE A 244 -1.88 17.14 -20.44
N ASP A 245 -2.06 17.94 -21.50
CA ASP A 245 -3.37 18.48 -21.87
C ASP A 245 -4.35 17.35 -22.25
N HIS A 246 -3.85 16.35 -22.98
CA HIS A 246 -4.61 15.19 -23.42
C HIS A 246 -3.83 13.90 -23.16
N ARG A 247 -4.34 13.02 -22.28
CA ARG A 247 -3.65 11.77 -21.90
C ARG A 247 -3.43 10.81 -23.07
N ASP A 248 -4.28 10.83 -24.08
CA ASP A 248 -4.16 10.05 -25.31
C ASP A 248 -3.14 10.64 -26.31
N ASN A 249 -2.56 11.80 -26.01
CA ASN A 249 -1.53 12.42 -26.84
C ASN A 249 -0.30 12.78 -26.00
N LEU A 250 0.73 11.93 -26.03
CA LEU A 250 2.01 12.17 -25.34
C LEU A 250 2.72 13.47 -25.76
N GLY A 251 2.45 13.96 -26.98
CA GLY A 251 2.96 15.25 -27.45
C GLY A 251 2.34 16.47 -26.77
N SER A 252 1.27 16.27 -26.00
CA SER A 252 0.53 17.32 -25.28
C SER A 252 1.10 17.64 -23.89
N LEU A 253 2.31 17.16 -23.56
CA LEU A 253 3.01 17.54 -22.34
C LEU A 253 3.11 19.08 -22.26
N TYR A 254 2.62 19.66 -21.17
CA TYR A 254 2.63 21.11 -20.98
C TYR A 254 4.07 21.67 -21.08
N PRO A 255 4.31 22.72 -21.88
CA PRO A 255 5.65 23.30 -22.07
C PRO A 255 6.33 23.72 -20.76
N GLU A 256 5.57 24.23 -19.79
CA GLU A 256 6.03 24.61 -18.47
C GLU A 256 6.54 23.42 -17.66
N ASN A 257 5.83 22.28 -17.71
CA ASN A 257 6.25 21.05 -17.04
C ASN A 257 7.53 20.49 -17.70
N LYS A 258 7.60 20.54 -19.04
CA LYS A 258 8.81 20.15 -19.78
C LYS A 258 10.01 21.01 -19.42
N ALA A 259 9.83 22.33 -19.31
CA ALA A 259 10.89 23.26 -18.91
C ALA A 259 11.36 23.01 -17.48
N GLU A 260 10.42 22.75 -16.56
CA GLU A 260 10.70 22.36 -15.18
C GLU A 260 11.51 21.06 -15.12
N TYR A 261 11.14 20.01 -15.88
CA TYR A 261 11.91 18.76 -15.93
C TYR A 261 13.34 18.94 -16.44
N LEU A 262 13.53 19.74 -17.48
CA LEU A 262 14.86 20.03 -18.00
C LEU A 262 15.73 20.78 -16.97
N SER A 263 15.14 21.76 -16.28
CA SER A 263 15.78 22.47 -15.17
C SER A 263 16.11 21.54 -14.00
N PHE A 264 15.19 20.63 -13.66
CA PHE A 264 15.36 19.64 -12.61
C PHE A 264 16.52 18.68 -12.92
N ILE A 265 16.62 18.17 -14.15
CA ILE A 265 17.74 17.32 -14.58
C ILE A 265 19.06 18.09 -14.53
N GLN A 266 19.07 19.37 -14.89
CA GLN A 266 20.27 20.20 -14.82
C GLN A 266 20.77 20.36 -13.37
N GLN A 267 19.86 20.50 -12.41
CA GLN A 267 20.20 20.72 -11.00
C GLN A 267 20.46 19.42 -10.24
N TYR A 268 19.75 18.34 -10.57
CA TYR A 268 19.67 17.12 -9.77
C TYR A 268 19.86 15.83 -10.58
N GLY A 269 20.40 15.89 -11.80
CA GLY A 269 20.51 14.74 -12.69
C GLY A 269 21.37 13.57 -12.17
N ASP A 270 22.17 13.80 -11.13
CA ASP A 270 22.98 12.81 -10.42
C ASP A 270 22.22 12.10 -9.28
N THR A 271 21.03 12.59 -8.91
CA THR A 271 20.12 11.95 -7.95
C THR A 271 19.33 10.81 -8.61
N LYS A 272 18.77 9.89 -7.83
CA LYS A 272 17.88 8.82 -8.35
C LYS A 272 16.64 9.43 -9.00
N THR A 273 16.04 10.43 -8.36
CA THR A 273 14.87 11.16 -8.86
C THR A 273 15.20 11.90 -10.16
N GLY A 274 16.34 12.58 -10.25
CA GLY A 274 16.79 13.23 -11.48
C GLY A 274 17.02 12.24 -12.63
N ARG A 275 17.56 11.04 -12.34
CA ARG A 275 17.64 9.96 -13.33
C ARG A 275 16.27 9.46 -13.77
N LEU A 276 15.29 9.35 -12.87
CA LEU A 276 13.91 8.99 -13.24
C LEU A 276 13.25 10.03 -14.15
N VAL A 277 13.45 11.32 -13.86
CA VAL A 277 12.95 12.43 -14.71
C VAL A 277 13.61 12.38 -16.09
N LYS A 278 14.92 12.11 -16.15
CA LYS A 278 15.63 11.90 -17.43
C LYS A 278 15.05 10.71 -18.20
N GLN A 279 14.88 9.56 -17.55
CA GLN A 279 14.28 8.37 -18.16
C GLN A 279 12.85 8.63 -18.67
N PHE A 280 12.06 9.41 -17.94
CA PHE A 280 10.74 9.83 -18.39
C PHE A 280 10.80 10.62 -19.70
N LEU A 281 11.65 11.65 -19.80
CA LEU A 281 11.80 12.42 -21.04
C LEU A 281 12.34 11.58 -22.21
N ASP A 282 13.32 10.71 -21.94
CA ASP A 282 13.86 9.80 -22.95
C ASP A 282 12.77 8.82 -23.44
N LYS A 283 12.01 8.21 -22.52
CA LYS A 283 10.94 7.28 -22.87
C LYS A 283 9.77 7.98 -23.54
N LEU A 284 9.43 9.21 -23.15
CA LEU A 284 8.38 10.02 -23.78
C LEU A 284 8.63 10.21 -25.28
N SER A 285 9.89 10.27 -25.72
CA SER A 285 10.24 10.40 -27.14
C SER A 285 10.05 9.13 -27.97
N THR A 286 9.87 7.97 -27.32
CA THR A 286 9.82 6.65 -27.98
C THR A 286 8.55 5.85 -27.68
N ALA A 287 7.86 6.14 -26.58
CA ALA A 287 6.60 5.49 -26.22
C ALA A 287 5.50 5.85 -27.21
N LYS A 288 4.61 4.89 -27.51
CA LYS A 288 3.49 5.11 -28.42
C LYS A 288 2.27 5.68 -27.72
N GLU A 289 2.02 5.20 -26.51
CA GLU A 289 0.79 5.45 -25.75
C GLU A 289 1.12 5.73 -24.27
N TYR A 290 0.23 6.45 -23.59
CA TYR A 290 0.36 6.77 -22.16
C TYR A 290 0.52 5.54 -21.28
N ASP A 291 -0.25 4.49 -21.50
CA ASP A 291 -0.18 3.26 -20.71
C ASP A 291 1.17 2.54 -20.84
N GLU A 292 1.86 2.69 -21.97
CA GLU A 292 3.21 2.18 -22.15
C GLU A 292 4.22 2.97 -21.31
N LEU A 293 4.15 4.31 -21.39
CA LEU A 293 5.00 5.21 -20.62
C LEU A 293 4.78 5.05 -19.12
N TRP A 294 3.52 5.02 -18.70
CA TRP A 294 3.13 4.87 -17.29
C TRP A 294 3.63 3.56 -16.71
N ARG A 295 3.43 2.43 -17.41
CA ARG A 295 3.91 1.12 -16.95
C ARG A 295 5.44 1.06 -16.88
N TYR A 296 6.14 1.62 -17.87
CA TYR A 296 7.59 1.72 -17.84
C TYR A 296 8.08 2.51 -16.63
N MET A 297 7.52 3.71 -16.41
CA MET A 297 7.91 4.55 -15.27
C MET A 297 7.50 3.94 -13.94
N ARG A 298 6.36 3.26 -13.86
CA ARG A 298 5.95 2.55 -12.65
C ARG A 298 6.98 1.52 -12.22
N THR A 299 7.46 0.74 -13.18
CA THR A 299 8.54 -0.20 -12.93
C THR A 299 9.83 0.51 -12.55
N ALA A 300 10.24 1.55 -13.27
CA ALA A 300 11.48 2.29 -12.99
C ALA A 300 11.48 2.92 -11.58
N ILE A 301 10.39 3.58 -11.20
CA ILE A 301 10.18 4.18 -9.87
C ILE A 301 10.24 3.11 -8.78
N GLY A 302 9.47 2.02 -8.92
CA GLY A 302 9.48 0.92 -7.96
C GLY A 302 10.82 0.18 -7.86
N MET A 303 11.71 0.33 -8.84
CA MET A 303 13.03 -0.28 -8.81
C MET A 303 14.12 0.60 -8.18
N ALA A 304 13.86 1.88 -7.94
CA ALA A 304 14.86 2.83 -7.44
C ALA A 304 15.54 2.38 -6.13
N TYR A 305 14.86 1.54 -5.33
CA TYR A 305 15.34 1.01 -4.05
C TYR A 305 15.24 -0.52 -3.92
N SER A 306 14.90 -1.25 -4.99
CA SER A 306 14.66 -2.71 -4.94
C SER A 306 15.82 -3.57 -5.49
N GLY A 307 16.95 -2.93 -5.81
CA GLY A 307 17.99 -3.52 -6.66
C GLY A 307 17.56 -3.55 -8.13
N GLU A 308 18.52 -3.41 -9.05
CA GLU A 308 18.22 -3.38 -10.48
C GLU A 308 17.76 -4.77 -10.96
N LEU A 309 16.46 -4.90 -11.24
CA LEU A 309 15.89 -5.93 -12.11
C LEU A 309 15.47 -5.31 -13.46
N SER A 310 16.41 -5.19 -14.38
CA SER A 310 16.13 -4.60 -15.70
C SER A 310 15.17 -5.48 -16.50
N LEU A 311 13.92 -5.02 -16.66
CA LEU A 311 12.99 -5.62 -17.59
C LEU A 311 13.47 -5.36 -19.03
N LEU A 312 13.41 -6.40 -19.85
CA LEU A 312 13.62 -6.27 -21.28
C LEU A 312 12.35 -5.73 -21.96
N PRO A 313 12.50 -5.00 -23.09
CA PRO A 313 11.38 -4.71 -23.97
C PRO A 313 10.64 -5.98 -24.40
N VAL A 314 9.40 -5.81 -24.85
CA VAL A 314 8.59 -6.90 -25.42
C VAL A 314 9.39 -7.62 -26.52
N GLN A 315 9.48 -8.95 -26.42
CA GLN A 315 10.18 -9.78 -27.39
C GLN A 315 9.21 -10.14 -28.52
N THR A 316 9.42 -9.59 -29.72
CA THR A 316 8.51 -9.73 -30.85
C THR A 316 8.37 -11.16 -31.37
N ASP A 317 9.33 -12.02 -31.04
CA ASP A 317 9.39 -13.45 -31.39
C ASP A 317 8.73 -14.36 -30.34
N PHE A 318 8.22 -13.81 -29.22
CA PHE A 318 7.59 -14.60 -28.18
C PHE A 318 6.43 -13.88 -27.51
N LEU A 319 5.25 -13.96 -28.12
CA LEU A 319 4.05 -13.24 -27.68
C LEU A 319 3.02 -14.20 -27.05
N ALA A 320 1.86 -13.65 -26.68
CA ALA A 320 0.76 -14.40 -26.07
C ALA A 320 0.40 -15.70 -26.80
N GLY A 321 0.38 -15.70 -28.14
CA GLY A 321 0.08 -16.91 -28.93
C GLY A 321 1.13 -18.01 -28.78
N ASN A 322 2.41 -17.65 -28.65
CA ASN A 322 3.49 -18.63 -28.41
C ASN A 322 3.35 -19.23 -27.00
N ILE A 323 3.09 -18.39 -26.00
CA ILE A 323 2.89 -18.80 -24.60
C ILE A 323 1.68 -19.74 -24.50
N GLN A 324 0.54 -19.38 -25.10
CA GLN A 324 -0.65 -20.23 -25.12
C GLN A 324 -0.36 -21.59 -25.76
N SER A 325 0.42 -21.62 -26.85
CA SER A 325 0.80 -22.86 -27.53
C SER A 325 1.68 -23.75 -26.64
N LEU A 326 2.68 -23.17 -25.96
CA LEU A 326 3.61 -23.91 -25.09
C LEU A 326 2.95 -24.40 -23.79
N THR A 327 1.99 -23.64 -23.25
CA THR A 327 1.28 -24.01 -22.01
C THR A 327 0.14 -25.01 -22.23
N LYS A 328 -0.37 -25.12 -23.47
CA LYS A 328 -1.55 -25.92 -23.82
C LYS A 328 -1.46 -27.36 -23.33
N ARG A 329 -0.33 -28.04 -23.55
CA ARG A 329 -0.17 -29.46 -23.20
C ARG A 329 -0.40 -29.73 -21.72
N VAL A 330 0.02 -28.82 -20.85
CA VAL A 330 -0.22 -28.94 -19.41
C VAL A 330 -1.65 -28.55 -19.11
N TYR A 331 -2.12 -27.41 -19.63
CA TYR A 331 -3.47 -26.94 -19.31
C TYR A 331 -4.62 -27.82 -19.82
N ASP A 332 -4.41 -28.61 -20.87
CA ASP A 332 -5.35 -29.63 -21.33
C ASP A 332 -5.54 -30.77 -20.30
N THR A 333 -4.58 -30.94 -19.38
CA THR A 333 -4.63 -31.95 -18.31
C THR A 333 -5.16 -31.41 -16.98
N VAL A 334 -5.32 -30.10 -16.86
CA VAL A 334 -5.77 -29.43 -15.63
C VAL A 334 -7.27 -29.22 -15.70
N SER A 335 -8.01 -29.75 -14.71
CA SER A 335 -9.46 -29.54 -14.61
C SER A 335 -9.80 -28.05 -14.64
N THR A 336 -10.81 -27.69 -15.43
CA THR A 336 -11.42 -26.35 -15.39
C THR A 336 -12.63 -26.30 -14.47
N GLU A 337 -12.84 -27.34 -13.65
CA GLU A 337 -13.90 -27.42 -12.67
C GLU A 337 -13.32 -27.68 -11.28
N ILE A 338 -13.76 -26.90 -10.30
CA ILE A 338 -13.43 -27.09 -8.89
C ILE A 338 -14.67 -27.57 -8.14
N GLY A 339 -14.51 -28.59 -7.29
CA GLY A 339 -15.56 -29.02 -6.39
C GLY A 339 -15.72 -28.03 -5.24
N ILE A 340 -16.95 -27.62 -4.96
CA ILE A 340 -17.28 -26.80 -3.79
C ILE A 340 -17.89 -27.73 -2.75
N GLU A 341 -17.36 -27.71 -1.52
CA GLU A 341 -17.90 -28.50 -0.42
C GLU A 341 -19.37 -28.09 -0.16
N GLY A 342 -20.30 -29.03 -0.33
CA GLY A 342 -21.73 -28.79 -0.17
C GLY A 342 -22.43 -28.06 -1.33
N GLY A 343 -21.76 -27.85 -2.49
CA GLY A 343 -22.28 -27.08 -3.62
C GLY A 343 -22.12 -27.74 -5.00
N THR A 344 -22.52 -27.01 -6.05
CA THR A 344 -22.25 -27.40 -7.45
C THR A 344 -20.82 -27.05 -7.83
N ALA A 345 -20.17 -27.90 -8.63
CA ALA A 345 -18.84 -27.61 -9.13
C ALA A 345 -18.81 -26.28 -9.91
N GLU A 346 -17.77 -25.48 -9.71
CA GLU A 346 -17.62 -24.18 -10.35
C GLU A 346 -16.63 -24.25 -11.51
N LYS A 347 -17.02 -23.67 -12.65
CA LYS A 347 -16.15 -23.57 -13.82
C LYS A 347 -15.17 -22.40 -13.69
N ILE A 348 -13.91 -22.70 -13.93
CA ILE A 348 -12.78 -21.77 -13.89
C ILE A 348 -12.54 -21.17 -15.28
N VAL A 349 -12.43 -19.85 -15.32
CA VAL A 349 -11.98 -19.08 -16.48
C VAL A 349 -10.52 -18.74 -16.28
N ARG A 350 -9.66 -19.35 -17.10
CA ARG A 350 -8.23 -19.06 -17.16
C ARG A 350 -7.94 -17.96 -18.19
N LYS A 351 -7.16 -16.96 -17.80
CA LYS A 351 -6.74 -15.86 -18.67
C LYS A 351 -5.24 -15.61 -18.51
N LEU A 352 -4.53 -15.46 -19.63
CA LEU A 352 -3.17 -14.93 -19.63
C LEU A 352 -3.25 -13.43 -19.30
N ASP A 353 -2.66 -13.06 -18.17
CA ASP A 353 -2.80 -11.73 -17.58
C ASP A 353 -1.58 -10.85 -17.84
N SER A 354 -0.38 -11.34 -17.48
CA SER A 354 0.86 -10.56 -17.54
C SER A 354 1.98 -11.35 -18.24
N ILE A 355 2.83 -10.65 -19.00
CA ILE A 355 4.01 -11.20 -19.68
C ILE A 355 5.18 -10.24 -19.43
N LEU A 356 6.24 -10.73 -18.79
CA LEU A 356 7.41 -9.93 -18.45
C LEU A 356 8.69 -10.62 -18.93
N TYR A 357 9.61 -9.85 -19.53
CA TYR A 357 10.89 -10.34 -20.01
C TYR A 357 12.02 -9.74 -19.17
N PHE A 358 13.04 -10.52 -18.89
CA PHE A 358 14.19 -10.08 -18.10
C PHE A 358 15.44 -10.87 -18.45
N GLN A 359 16.60 -10.33 -18.09
CA GLN A 359 17.85 -11.08 -18.11
C GLN A 359 18.21 -11.55 -16.72
N GLN A 360 18.70 -12.79 -16.64
CA GLN A 360 19.31 -13.34 -15.45
C GLN A 360 20.40 -14.32 -15.88
N ASP A 361 21.57 -14.25 -15.25
CA ASP A 361 22.67 -15.19 -15.50
C ASP A 361 23.06 -15.29 -16.99
N ASN A 362 23.06 -14.15 -17.69
CA ASN A 362 23.27 -14.02 -19.15
C ASN A 362 22.24 -14.74 -20.03
N ASN A 363 21.15 -15.23 -19.45
CA ASN A 363 20.04 -15.84 -20.18
C ASN A 363 18.87 -14.85 -20.27
N THR A 364 18.11 -14.97 -21.35
CA THR A 364 16.88 -14.21 -21.55
C THR A 364 15.69 -15.08 -21.13
N TYR A 365 14.90 -14.57 -20.19
CA TYR A 365 13.73 -15.25 -19.64
C TYR A 365 12.45 -14.46 -19.91
N CYS A 366 11.33 -15.16 -19.84
CA CYS A 366 9.99 -14.62 -19.83
C CYS A 366 9.21 -15.26 -18.68
N VAL A 367 8.55 -14.46 -17.85
CA VAL A 367 7.53 -14.94 -16.91
C VAL A 367 6.15 -14.58 -17.45
N ALA A 368 5.25 -15.55 -17.46
CA ALA A 368 3.85 -15.38 -17.84
C ALA A 368 2.95 -15.74 -16.67
N ILE A 369 1.99 -14.86 -16.37
CA ILE A 369 1.05 -14.99 -15.26
C ILE A 369 -0.32 -15.32 -15.81
N PHE A 370 -0.94 -16.37 -15.29
CA PHE A 370 -2.33 -16.72 -15.62
C PHE A 370 -3.22 -16.55 -14.40
N THR A 371 -4.29 -15.79 -14.55
CA THR A 371 -5.35 -15.70 -13.54
C THR A 371 -6.40 -16.78 -13.79
N ASN A 372 -6.80 -17.48 -12.75
CA ASN A 372 -7.87 -18.48 -12.76
C ASN A 372 -9.01 -17.96 -11.89
N ARG A 373 -10.19 -17.74 -12.47
CA ARG A 373 -11.34 -17.14 -11.77
C ARG A 373 -12.59 -18.00 -11.87
N GLY A 374 -13.26 -18.18 -10.75
CA GLY A 374 -14.60 -18.77 -10.68
C GLY A 374 -15.66 -17.86 -11.32
N LYS A 375 -16.64 -18.46 -12.01
CA LYS A 375 -17.75 -17.74 -12.66
C LYS A 375 -18.87 -17.28 -11.74
N SER A 376 -19.20 -18.05 -10.71
CA SER A 376 -20.40 -17.81 -9.88
C SER A 376 -20.14 -16.78 -8.80
N GLY A 377 -18.86 -16.53 -8.48
CA GLY A 377 -18.47 -15.54 -7.49
C GLY A 377 -19.10 -15.81 -6.13
N GLY A 378 -19.41 -17.07 -5.80
CA GLY A 378 -20.13 -17.45 -4.57
C GLY A 378 -19.34 -18.38 -3.64
N ALA A 379 -18.23 -18.96 -4.11
CA ALA A 379 -17.41 -19.87 -3.31
C ALA A 379 -16.36 -19.12 -2.47
N PRO A 380 -16.04 -19.61 -1.25
CA PRO A 380 -15.02 -19.01 -0.41
C PRO A 380 -13.60 -19.09 -1.01
N ILE A 381 -13.32 -20.03 -1.92
CA ILE A 381 -12.02 -20.18 -2.60
C ILE A 381 -12.26 -20.65 -4.05
N SER A 382 -12.34 -19.72 -5.00
CA SER A 382 -12.48 -20.10 -6.42
C SER A 382 -11.58 -19.34 -7.40
N GLY A 383 -10.51 -18.74 -6.91
CA GLY A 383 -9.50 -18.16 -7.78
C GLY A 383 -8.08 -18.29 -7.25
N TRP A 384 -7.13 -18.30 -8.19
CA TRP A 384 -5.70 -18.34 -7.93
C TRP A 384 -4.91 -17.83 -9.15
N VAL A 385 -3.60 -17.68 -8.98
CA VAL A 385 -2.65 -17.41 -10.06
C VAL A 385 -1.81 -18.64 -10.37
N ASP A 386 -1.56 -18.91 -11.66
CA ASP A 386 -0.48 -19.79 -12.10
C ASP A 386 0.68 -18.96 -12.66
N VAL A 387 1.90 -19.46 -12.49
CA VAL A 387 3.13 -18.80 -12.96
C VAL A 387 3.87 -19.73 -13.91
N TRP A 388 4.29 -19.20 -15.05
CA TRP A 388 5.13 -19.89 -16.03
C TRP A 388 6.41 -19.12 -16.26
N ALA A 389 7.52 -19.83 -16.40
CA ALA A 389 8.80 -19.28 -16.81
C ALA A 389 9.27 -19.96 -18.10
N PHE A 390 9.77 -19.17 -19.04
CA PHE A 390 10.31 -19.60 -20.32
C PHE A 390 11.72 -19.05 -20.49
N LYS A 391 12.54 -19.81 -21.22
CA LYS A 391 13.92 -19.43 -21.55
C LYS A 391 14.10 -19.36 -23.05
N LYS A 392 14.87 -18.37 -23.50
CA LYS A 392 15.36 -18.28 -24.87
C LYS A 392 16.71 -19.00 -24.97
N THR A 393 16.77 -20.05 -25.78
CA THR A 393 17.97 -20.86 -26.07
C THR A 393 18.12 -20.96 -27.58
N ASP A 394 19.28 -20.56 -28.12
CA ASP A 394 19.59 -20.63 -29.56
C ASP A 394 18.50 -20.02 -30.47
N GLY A 395 17.91 -18.90 -30.02
CA GLY A 395 16.85 -18.19 -30.75
C GLY A 395 15.45 -18.79 -30.60
N HIS A 396 15.29 -19.90 -29.88
CA HIS A 396 14.01 -20.55 -29.63
C HIS A 396 13.57 -20.42 -28.18
N TRP A 397 12.26 -20.28 -27.97
CA TRP A 397 11.66 -20.21 -26.65
C TRP A 397 11.11 -21.56 -26.22
N GLN A 398 11.43 -21.96 -24.99
CA GLN A 398 10.96 -23.20 -24.39
C GLN A 398 10.54 -22.98 -22.94
N THR A 399 9.64 -23.83 -22.45
CA THR A 399 9.24 -23.85 -21.04
C THR A 399 10.44 -24.19 -20.17
N ALA A 400 10.78 -23.31 -19.24
CA ALA A 400 11.81 -23.54 -18.22
C ALA A 400 11.18 -24.15 -16.96
N ALA A 401 10.10 -23.54 -16.45
CA ALA A 401 9.37 -24.01 -15.28
C ALA A 401 7.92 -23.55 -15.31
N TYR A 402 7.07 -24.18 -14.49
CA TYR A 402 5.75 -23.67 -14.17
C TYR A 402 5.35 -24.07 -12.75
N LEU A 403 4.49 -23.25 -12.13
CA LEU A 403 3.88 -23.50 -10.84
C LEU A 403 2.39 -23.20 -10.97
N LEU A 404 1.56 -24.24 -10.91
CA LEU A 404 0.11 -24.12 -10.86
C LEU A 404 -0.32 -23.83 -9.42
N ASN A 405 -1.37 -23.04 -9.22
CA ASN A 405 -1.81 -22.59 -7.89
C ASN A 405 -0.66 -21.91 -7.12
N ALA A 406 0.05 -21.02 -7.80
CA ALA A 406 1.25 -20.35 -7.30
C ALA A 406 1.00 -19.40 -6.14
N GLY A 407 -0.24 -18.91 -5.98
CA GLY A 407 -0.64 -17.99 -4.92
C GLY A 407 -1.82 -17.12 -5.35
N GLY A 408 -1.95 -15.98 -4.67
CA GLY A 408 -3.06 -15.05 -4.81
C GLY A 408 -4.33 -15.61 -4.20
N GLY A 409 -5.43 -15.43 -4.92
CA GLY A 409 -6.76 -15.89 -4.52
C GLY A 409 -7.55 -14.88 -3.70
N GLY A 410 -8.76 -15.31 -3.36
CA GLY A 410 -9.74 -14.51 -2.65
C GLY A 410 -11.14 -15.12 -2.73
N MET A 411 -12.09 -14.48 -2.06
CA MET A 411 -13.49 -14.85 -2.11
C MET A 411 -14.09 -14.49 -3.46
N TYR A 412 -15.21 -15.13 -3.79
CA TYR A 412 -16.02 -14.75 -4.94
C TYR A 412 -15.27 -14.87 -6.29
N GLY A 413 -14.44 -15.90 -6.43
CA GLY A 413 -13.72 -16.16 -7.68
C GLY A 413 -12.56 -15.20 -7.95
N ASN A 414 -12.16 -14.38 -6.98
CA ASN A 414 -11.00 -13.51 -7.12
C ASN A 414 -9.72 -14.35 -7.23
N SER A 415 -8.99 -14.19 -8.33
CA SER A 415 -7.73 -14.88 -8.59
C SER A 415 -6.56 -14.34 -7.77
N GLY A 416 -6.68 -13.14 -7.21
CA GLY A 416 -5.54 -12.27 -6.95
C GLY A 416 -4.98 -11.68 -8.26
N SER A 417 -3.83 -11.04 -8.16
CA SER A 417 -3.17 -10.34 -9.27
C SER A 417 -1.66 -10.35 -9.11
N PHE A 418 -0.94 -10.36 -10.23
CA PHE A 418 0.48 -10.03 -10.23
C PHE A 418 0.69 -8.58 -9.81
N ASP A 419 1.62 -8.34 -8.88
CA ASP A 419 2.05 -7.00 -8.48
C ASP A 419 3.31 -6.58 -9.25
N LYS A 420 4.41 -7.31 -9.03
CA LYS A 420 5.74 -6.94 -9.55
C LYS A 420 6.72 -8.10 -9.54
N LEU A 421 7.83 -7.90 -10.25
CA LEU A 421 9.05 -8.70 -10.07
C LEU A 421 10.01 -7.96 -9.14
N ILE A 422 10.69 -8.70 -8.27
CA ILE A 422 11.68 -8.17 -7.33
C ILE A 422 12.98 -8.98 -7.40
N ARG A 423 14.10 -8.32 -7.15
CA ARG A 423 15.37 -9.04 -6.95
C ARG A 423 15.37 -9.63 -5.53
N MET A 424 15.59 -10.94 -5.43
CA MET A 424 15.72 -11.63 -4.14
C MET A 424 17.15 -12.06 -3.86
N GLY A 425 18.04 -11.97 -4.84
CA GLY A 425 19.46 -12.28 -4.71
C GLY A 425 20.18 -12.12 -6.05
N THR A 426 21.45 -12.52 -6.07
CA THR A 426 22.27 -12.49 -7.30
C THR A 426 21.64 -13.33 -8.42
N HIS A 427 21.15 -14.51 -8.07
CA HIS A 427 20.63 -15.54 -8.99
C HIS A 427 19.14 -15.86 -8.75
N THR A 428 18.41 -14.98 -8.08
CA THR A 428 17.04 -15.24 -7.64
C THR A 428 16.15 -14.04 -7.92
N ILE A 429 15.07 -14.26 -8.66
CA ILE A 429 14.01 -13.28 -8.91
C ILE A 429 12.75 -13.73 -8.19
N GLY A 430 12.08 -12.79 -7.52
CA GLY A 430 10.81 -12.99 -6.87
C GLY A 430 9.68 -12.48 -7.75
N ILE A 431 8.60 -13.25 -7.82
CA ILE A 431 7.37 -12.92 -8.53
C ILE A 431 6.32 -12.70 -7.45
N VAL A 432 5.90 -11.45 -7.27
CA VAL A 432 4.94 -11.05 -6.24
C VAL A 432 3.53 -11.15 -6.80
N VAL A 433 2.69 -11.91 -6.11
CA VAL A 433 1.27 -12.06 -6.41
C VAL A 433 0.48 -11.66 -5.17
N SER A 434 -0.45 -10.73 -5.32
CA SER A 434 -1.31 -10.29 -4.22
C SER A 434 -2.66 -10.97 -4.28
N GLY A 435 -3.16 -11.39 -3.11
CA GLY A 435 -4.51 -11.91 -2.90
C GLY A 435 -5.29 -11.05 -1.90
N GLY A 436 -6.59 -11.29 -1.80
CA GLY A 436 -7.40 -10.57 -0.84
C GLY A 436 -8.87 -10.97 -0.78
N ILE A 437 -9.46 -10.73 0.38
CA ILE A 437 -10.82 -11.08 0.74
C ILE A 437 -11.47 -9.89 1.46
N THR A 438 -12.65 -9.49 0.99
CA THR A 438 -13.54 -8.59 1.74
C THR A 438 -14.87 -9.28 1.97
N HIS A 439 -15.26 -9.46 3.23
CA HIS A 439 -16.48 -10.15 3.61
C HIS A 439 -16.98 -9.72 4.99
N MET A 440 -18.26 -9.34 5.08
CA MET A 440 -18.96 -9.04 6.34
C MET A 440 -18.19 -8.10 7.28
N GLY A 441 -17.60 -7.04 6.71
CA GLY A 441 -16.81 -6.05 7.47
C GLY A 441 -15.34 -6.41 7.62
N SER A 442 -14.93 -7.66 7.39
CA SER A 442 -13.51 -8.05 7.32
C SER A 442 -12.93 -7.72 5.95
N SER A 443 -11.73 -7.13 5.93
CA SER A 443 -10.91 -6.94 4.73
C SER A 443 -9.49 -7.42 5.02
N VAL A 444 -9.06 -8.43 4.27
CA VAL A 444 -7.77 -9.10 4.45
C VAL A 444 -7.06 -9.12 3.10
N SER A 445 -5.79 -8.74 3.08
CA SER A 445 -4.93 -8.80 1.89
C SER A 445 -3.62 -9.47 2.26
N TRP A 446 -3.02 -10.15 1.28
CA TRP A 446 -1.74 -10.84 1.46
C TRP A 446 -0.93 -10.80 0.16
N ASP A 447 0.38 -10.97 0.30
CA ASP A 447 1.30 -11.19 -0.81
C ASP A 447 1.92 -12.58 -0.71
N ASP A 448 1.89 -13.29 -1.83
CA ASP A 448 2.65 -14.49 -2.10
C ASP A 448 3.88 -14.13 -2.95
N VAL A 449 5.06 -14.67 -2.61
CA VAL A 449 6.26 -14.53 -3.45
C VAL A 449 6.72 -15.90 -3.91
N ILE A 450 6.88 -16.00 -5.23
CA ILE A 450 7.40 -17.19 -5.91
C ILE A 450 8.82 -16.86 -6.38
N ALA A 451 9.79 -17.64 -5.92
CA ALA A 451 11.16 -17.52 -6.36
C ALA A 451 11.36 -18.25 -7.70
N PHE A 452 12.02 -17.59 -8.64
CA PHE A 452 12.62 -18.17 -9.83
C PHE A 452 14.14 -18.24 -9.63
N GLN A 453 14.66 -19.46 -9.48
CA GLN A 453 16.09 -19.72 -9.27
C GLN A 453 16.48 -21.02 -9.98
N GLY A 454 17.56 -21.00 -10.77
CA GLY A 454 18.08 -22.19 -11.42
C GLY A 454 17.03 -22.92 -12.27
N GLU A 455 16.20 -22.16 -13.00
CA GLU A 455 15.10 -22.68 -13.83
C GLU A 455 14.04 -23.49 -13.04
N LYS A 456 13.81 -23.13 -11.78
CA LYS A 456 12.74 -23.67 -10.94
C LYS A 456 11.89 -22.55 -10.36
N LEU A 457 10.60 -22.83 -10.18
CA LEU A 457 9.65 -21.97 -9.49
C LEU A 457 9.22 -22.63 -8.18
N PHE A 458 9.27 -21.89 -7.08
CA PHE A 458 8.82 -22.38 -5.77
C PHE A 458 8.35 -21.22 -4.87
N PRO A 459 7.31 -21.43 -4.04
CA PRO A 459 6.85 -20.41 -3.11
C PRO A 459 7.89 -20.22 -1.99
N VAL A 460 8.08 -18.97 -1.57
CA VAL A 460 9.06 -18.60 -0.53
C VAL A 460 8.52 -17.63 0.51
N LEU A 461 7.44 -16.91 0.20
CA LEU A 461 6.78 -15.96 1.09
C LEU A 461 5.26 -16.11 0.96
N ASP A 462 4.56 -16.11 2.09
CA ASP A 462 3.14 -15.79 2.22
C ASP A 462 3.05 -14.83 3.41
N ILE A 463 2.56 -13.61 3.18
CA ILE A 463 2.49 -12.57 4.21
C ILE A 463 1.18 -11.79 4.10
N VAL A 464 0.42 -11.75 5.18
CA VAL A 464 -0.76 -10.90 5.34
C VAL A 464 -0.31 -9.45 5.42
N THR A 465 -0.60 -8.68 4.38
CA THR A 465 -0.27 -7.26 4.27
C THR A 465 -1.30 -6.38 4.93
N GLN A 466 -2.56 -6.81 4.99
CA GLN A 466 -3.61 -6.09 5.71
C GLN A 466 -4.58 -7.06 6.36
N ASN A 467 -5.01 -6.75 7.59
CA ASN A 467 -6.12 -7.41 8.25
C ASN A 467 -6.93 -6.36 9.02
N ALA A 468 -8.10 -6.04 8.49
CA ALA A 468 -9.00 -5.02 9.01
C ALA A 468 -10.38 -5.61 9.27
N TYR A 469 -11.05 -5.14 10.32
CA TYR A 469 -12.44 -5.48 10.63
C TYR A 469 -13.23 -4.23 11.01
N ASP A 470 -14.31 -3.97 10.27
CA ASP A 470 -15.31 -2.95 10.52
C ASP A 470 -16.64 -3.62 10.93
N ALA A 471 -17.15 -3.29 12.10
CA ALA A 471 -18.40 -3.84 12.62
C ALA A 471 -19.66 -3.04 12.19
N GLY A 472 -19.57 -2.22 11.14
CA GLY A 472 -20.62 -1.32 10.68
C GLY A 472 -20.77 -0.03 11.52
N SER A 473 -19.91 0.14 12.53
CA SER A 473 -19.81 1.35 13.36
C SER A 473 -18.41 1.98 13.27
N GLY A 474 -17.62 1.55 12.29
CA GLY A 474 -16.24 1.97 12.08
C GLY A 474 -15.24 0.85 12.36
N LEU A 475 -14.01 1.11 11.96
CA LEU A 475 -12.87 0.19 12.07
C LEU A 475 -12.57 -0.17 13.54
N GLN A 476 -12.72 -1.45 13.88
CA GLN A 476 -12.52 -1.97 15.25
C GLN A 476 -11.14 -2.61 15.43
N LYS A 477 -10.60 -3.20 14.37
CA LYS A 477 -9.28 -3.84 14.35
C LYS A 477 -8.63 -3.54 13.02
N CYS A 478 -7.35 -3.16 13.05
CA CYS A 478 -6.56 -2.98 11.84
C CYS A 478 -5.09 -3.27 12.12
N SER A 479 -4.50 -4.14 11.31
CA SER A 479 -3.04 -4.29 11.18
C SER A 479 -2.65 -4.18 9.73
N ASN A 480 -1.58 -3.44 9.46
CA ASN A 480 -0.97 -3.32 8.15
C ASN A 480 0.50 -3.74 8.26
N ASN A 481 0.93 -4.68 7.43
CA ASN A 481 2.31 -5.17 7.41
C ASN A 481 2.90 -4.83 6.05
N LYS A 482 3.84 -3.90 6.05
CA LYS A 482 4.66 -3.63 4.88
C LYS A 482 5.88 -4.54 4.90
N TRP A 483 6.46 -4.83 3.75
CA TRP A 483 7.67 -5.63 3.69
C TRP A 483 8.57 -5.22 2.53
N ILE A 484 9.88 -5.44 2.71
CA ILE A 484 10.90 -5.29 1.66
C ILE A 484 11.86 -6.47 1.71
N LEU A 485 12.62 -6.66 0.64
CA LEU A 485 13.82 -7.51 0.66
C LEU A 485 15.06 -6.64 0.71
N GLN A 486 15.98 -7.00 1.61
CA GLN A 486 17.19 -6.23 1.86
C GLN A 486 18.42 -7.14 1.84
N HIS A 487 19.43 -6.78 1.04
CA HIS A 487 20.70 -7.50 1.04
C HIS A 487 21.45 -7.25 2.36
N SER A 488 21.76 -8.32 3.09
CA SER A 488 22.43 -8.23 4.40
C SER A 488 23.94 -8.08 4.33
N GLY A 489 24.53 -8.23 3.14
CA GLY A 489 25.99 -8.24 2.95
C GLY A 489 26.66 -9.58 3.31
N GLN A 490 25.92 -10.53 3.88
CA GLN A 490 26.45 -11.80 4.38
C GLN A 490 26.15 -12.99 3.47
N GLN A 491 25.09 -12.90 2.68
CA GLN A 491 24.62 -13.97 1.80
C GLN A 491 24.03 -13.41 0.51
N GLU A 492 24.01 -14.24 -0.54
CA GLU A 492 23.54 -13.83 -1.87
C GLU A 492 22.06 -13.47 -1.90
N ASN A 493 21.23 -14.21 -1.17
CA ASN A 493 19.80 -13.96 -1.09
C ASN A 493 19.48 -12.94 0.01
N TYR A 494 18.50 -12.10 -0.27
CA TYR A 494 18.13 -10.95 0.54
C TYR A 494 17.28 -11.41 1.72
N ASP A 495 17.47 -10.74 2.86
CA ASP A 495 16.64 -10.96 4.03
C ASP A 495 15.28 -10.27 3.84
N LEU A 496 14.23 -10.89 4.35
CA LEU A 496 12.91 -10.28 4.41
C LEU A 496 12.89 -9.32 5.59
N VAL A 497 12.45 -8.09 5.38
CA VAL A 497 12.23 -7.11 6.45
C VAL A 497 10.75 -6.74 6.48
N ILE A 498 10.10 -7.00 7.61
CA ILE A 498 8.68 -6.74 7.84
C ILE A 498 8.54 -5.52 8.75
N PHE A 499 7.65 -4.61 8.38
CA PHE A 499 7.28 -3.41 9.12
C PHE A 499 5.82 -3.53 9.55
N PRO A 500 5.54 -4.16 10.71
CA PRO A 500 4.21 -4.12 11.28
C PRO A 500 3.83 -2.69 11.61
N GLY A 501 2.60 -2.32 11.29
CA GLY A 501 2.04 -1.01 11.55
C GLY A 501 0.58 -1.10 11.98
N SER A 502 0.13 -0.05 12.68
CA SER A 502 -1.30 0.23 12.80
C SER A 502 -1.80 0.75 11.45
N CYS A 503 -3.05 0.45 11.08
CA CYS A 503 -3.77 1.16 10.02
C CYS A 503 -5.00 1.92 10.54
N ILE A 504 -5.11 2.03 11.86
CA ILE A 504 -6.06 2.88 12.56
C ILE A 504 -5.47 4.31 12.51
N GLY A 505 -6.12 5.29 11.87
CA GLY A 505 -5.75 6.72 11.92
C GLY A 505 -4.46 7.15 11.19
N GLY A 506 -3.57 6.22 10.87
CA GLY A 506 -2.33 6.42 10.15
C GLY A 506 -1.57 5.09 10.01
N ASN A 507 -0.75 4.94 8.96
CA ASN A 507 0.05 3.73 8.73
C ASN A 507 1.34 3.71 9.58
N THR A 508 1.24 4.03 10.87
CA THR A 508 2.42 4.22 11.75
C THR A 508 3.21 2.92 11.90
N PRO A 509 4.49 2.89 11.47
CA PRO A 509 5.37 1.73 11.66
C PRO A 509 5.68 1.50 13.14
N MET A 510 5.39 0.30 13.63
CA MET A 510 5.49 -0.07 15.04
C MET A 510 6.73 -0.89 15.37
N ASP A 511 7.22 -1.68 14.40
CA ASP A 511 8.47 -2.43 14.55
C ASP A 511 9.20 -2.61 13.21
N ARG A 512 10.42 -3.14 13.27
CA ARG A 512 11.20 -3.60 12.12
C ARG A 512 11.74 -4.99 12.42
N ILE A 513 11.20 -6.00 11.74
CA ILE A 513 11.53 -7.41 11.97
C ILE A 513 12.30 -7.92 10.77
N THR A 514 13.51 -8.43 10.99
CA THR A 514 14.32 -9.05 9.93
C THR A 514 14.22 -10.57 10.03
N VAL A 515 13.80 -11.21 8.95
CA VAL A 515 13.71 -12.66 8.77
C VAL A 515 14.75 -13.08 7.73
N PRO A 516 15.89 -13.65 8.16
CA PRO A 516 16.95 -14.04 7.24
C PRO A 516 16.49 -15.11 6.27
N TYR A 517 16.94 -15.03 5.01
CA TYR A 517 16.72 -16.13 4.07
C TYR A 517 17.54 -17.36 4.47
N LYS A 518 16.91 -18.50 4.73
CA LYS A 518 17.60 -19.73 5.15
C LYS A 518 16.94 -20.97 4.56
N LYS A 519 17.74 -21.94 4.13
CA LYS A 519 17.27 -23.25 3.63
C LYS A 519 16.16 -23.14 2.56
N GLY A 520 16.27 -22.16 1.66
CA GLY A 520 15.34 -22.02 0.53
C GLY A 520 14.05 -21.24 0.80
N HIS A 521 13.82 -20.72 2.01
CA HIS A 521 12.59 -20.00 2.37
C HIS A 521 12.81 -18.96 3.47
N TYR A 522 11.74 -18.24 3.85
CA TYR A 522 11.68 -17.38 5.03
C TYR A 522 10.86 -18.06 6.12
N ASP A 523 11.41 -18.15 7.34
CA ASP A 523 10.70 -18.60 8.54
C ASP A 523 9.84 -17.44 9.08
N ILE A 524 8.73 -17.14 8.40
CA ILE A 524 7.86 -16.01 8.73
C ILE A 524 7.11 -16.29 10.04
N PRO A 525 7.09 -15.35 11.01
CA PRO A 525 6.29 -15.52 12.21
C PRO A 525 4.80 -15.68 11.87
N THR A 526 4.12 -16.65 12.51
CA THR A 526 2.71 -17.01 12.23
C THR A 526 1.75 -15.83 12.33
N ALA A 527 2.05 -14.84 13.19
CA ALA A 527 1.26 -13.61 13.32
C ALA A 527 1.16 -12.80 12.01
N PHE A 528 2.08 -12.99 11.07
CA PHE A 528 2.09 -12.36 9.75
C PHE A 528 1.50 -13.24 8.64
N GLN A 529 1.06 -14.46 8.95
CA GLN A 529 0.43 -15.39 8.01
C GLN A 529 -1.05 -15.62 8.33
N ASP A 530 -1.48 -15.20 9.52
CA ASP A 530 -2.85 -15.36 9.97
C ASP A 530 -3.80 -14.40 9.23
N ARG A 531 -4.56 -14.96 8.28
CA ARG A 531 -5.60 -14.25 7.53
C ARG A 531 -6.81 -13.92 8.41
N GLY A 532 -6.93 -14.48 9.61
CA GLY A 532 -8.02 -14.19 10.54
C GLY A 532 -9.41 -14.62 10.03
N LEU A 533 -9.44 -15.59 9.12
CA LEU A 533 -10.63 -16.14 8.46
C LEU A 533 -11.03 -17.49 9.05
#